data_AF-A0A959SMN3-F1
#
_entry.id   AF-A0A959SMN3-F1
#
_cell.length_a   1.000
_cell.length_b   1.000
_cell.length_c   1.000
_cell.angle_alpha   90.00
_cell.angle_beta   90.00
_cell.angle_gamma   90.00
#
_symmetry.space_group_name_H-M   'P 1'
#
loop_
_entity.id
_entity.type
_entity.pdbx_description
1 polymer ?
#
loop_
_entity_poly.entity_id
_entity_poly.type
_entity_poly.pdbx_seq_one_letter_code
_entity_poly.pdbx_strand_id
1 'polypeptide(L)'
;MTDRPYYTFNREERNLAAILYHLLLSGEENLKRFLELVDHKPEWSVDKCEVYFEYAWLRDKWHLMDKEVNPNEVKRNWVEARLPPSIKPPSVDKGIRAWNEFFGLTKKPSSKHIQSPANWVLAGIHPSVQGNAFRKLAMLKWAFNIKPDLVIITGDNRAVCVEAKVESGAGKYPTSKSDKAVWKARLAGEYIDQLDCQRNLFERVLDYPVASPGSPNPSVRFVLLDNEGKGQAVVKGLSWSAVFTEMKTLNSHAMVKKSLEPIVKA
;
A
#
# COMPACT_ATOMS: atom_id res chain seq x y z
N MET A 1 -22.26 24.89 -16.80
CA MET A 1 -21.54 24.58 -15.54
C MET A 1 -22.61 24.43 -14.46
N THR A 2 -22.48 23.46 -13.55
CA THR A 2 -23.45 23.30 -12.47
C THR A 2 -23.36 24.48 -11.51
N ASP A 3 -24.49 25.03 -11.05
CA ASP A 3 -24.54 26.12 -10.07
C ASP A 3 -24.05 25.72 -8.66
N ARG A 4 -23.73 24.43 -8.45
CA ARG A 4 -23.24 23.91 -7.17
C ARG A 4 -21.71 23.91 -7.13
N PRO A 5 -21.08 24.36 -6.03
CA PRO A 5 -19.63 24.26 -5.85
C PRO A 5 -19.13 22.80 -5.89
N TYR A 6 -17.98 22.56 -6.52
CA TYR A 6 -17.45 21.20 -6.71
C TYR A 6 -17.32 20.37 -5.42
N TYR A 7 -16.95 21.01 -4.31
CA TYR A 7 -16.76 20.32 -3.02
C TYR A 7 -18.04 19.65 -2.49
N THR A 8 -19.23 20.05 -2.94
CA THR A 8 -20.50 19.45 -2.47
C THR A 8 -20.83 18.12 -3.14
N PHE A 9 -20.13 17.77 -4.22
CA PHE A 9 -20.34 16.52 -4.96
C PHE A 9 -19.03 15.82 -5.34
N ASN A 10 -17.90 16.26 -4.76
CA ASN A 10 -16.63 15.60 -4.95
C ASN A 10 -16.65 14.22 -4.27
N ARG A 11 -16.55 13.18 -5.08
CA ARG A 11 -16.54 11.76 -4.68
C ARG A 11 -15.12 11.16 -4.68
N GLU A 12 -14.09 11.97 -4.93
CA GLU A 12 -12.70 11.52 -5.01
C GLU A 12 -12.13 11.19 -3.63
N GLU A 13 -11.90 9.89 -3.40
CA GLU A 13 -11.28 9.31 -2.20
C GLU A 13 -9.99 10.03 -1.79
N ARG A 14 -9.15 10.39 -2.77
CA ARG A 14 -7.89 11.10 -2.54
C ARG A 14 -8.08 12.48 -1.89
N ASN A 15 -9.18 13.17 -2.18
CA ASN A 15 -9.43 14.49 -1.59
C ASN A 15 -9.74 14.36 -0.09
N LEU A 16 -10.51 13.35 0.31
CA LEU A 16 -10.80 13.09 1.74
C LEU A 16 -9.57 12.60 2.49
N ALA A 17 -8.80 11.70 1.88
CA ALA A 17 -7.53 11.26 2.45
C ALA A 17 -6.54 12.43 2.63
N ALA A 18 -6.49 13.39 1.70
CA ALA A 18 -5.68 14.60 1.85
C ALA A 18 -6.18 15.54 2.96
N ILE A 19 -7.50 15.67 3.14
CA ILE A 19 -8.06 16.42 4.26
C ILE A 19 -7.70 15.76 5.60
N LEU A 20 -7.86 14.43 5.70
CA LEU A 20 -7.47 13.68 6.89
C LEU A 20 -5.97 13.84 7.17
N TYR A 21 -5.11 13.68 6.16
CA TYR A 21 -3.68 13.94 6.27
C TYR A 21 -3.38 15.31 6.91
N HIS A 22 -4.00 16.37 6.37
CA HIS A 22 -3.84 17.72 6.90
C HIS A 22 -4.27 17.80 8.37
N LEU A 23 -5.41 17.22 8.74
CA LEU A 23 -5.92 17.25 10.11
C LEU A 23 -5.01 16.50 11.09
N LEU A 24 -4.45 15.37 10.68
CA LEU A 24 -3.50 14.58 11.48
C LEU A 24 -2.21 15.37 11.73
N LEU A 25 -1.75 16.16 10.77
CA LEU A 25 -0.55 17.00 10.91
C LEU A 25 -0.80 18.33 11.62
N SER A 26 -2.04 18.81 11.67
CA SER A 26 -2.37 20.14 12.21
C SER A 26 -2.38 20.22 13.73
N GLY A 27 -2.20 19.09 14.42
CA GLY A 27 -2.04 19.05 15.87
C GLY A 27 -1.97 17.64 16.43
N GLU A 28 -1.14 17.45 17.45
CA GLU A 28 -0.94 16.16 18.12
C GLU A 28 -2.23 15.53 18.64
N GLU A 29 -3.20 16.33 19.07
CA GLU A 29 -4.48 15.81 19.56
C GLU A 29 -5.32 15.13 18.48
N ASN A 30 -5.31 15.61 17.23
CA ASN A 30 -6.04 14.95 16.15
C ASN A 30 -5.43 13.60 15.82
N LEU A 31 -4.09 13.56 15.76
CA LEU A 31 -3.37 12.30 15.57
C LEU A 31 -3.70 11.34 16.71
N LYS A 32 -3.59 11.77 17.97
CA LYS A 32 -3.95 10.96 19.14
C LYS A 32 -5.39 10.41 19.07
N ARG A 33 -6.37 11.25 18.76
CA ARG A 33 -7.78 10.83 18.66
C ARG A 33 -8.01 9.82 17.54
N PHE A 34 -7.43 10.06 16.37
CA PHE A 34 -7.53 9.12 15.25
C PHE A 34 -6.92 7.78 15.66
N LEU A 35 -5.80 7.84 16.34
CA LEU A 35 -5.09 6.68 16.81
C LEU A 35 -5.90 5.87 17.87
N GLU A 36 -6.59 6.55 18.78
CA GLU A 36 -7.53 5.95 19.75
C GLU A 36 -8.76 5.31 19.09
N LEU A 37 -9.20 5.83 17.94
CA LEU A 37 -10.27 5.21 17.13
C LEU A 37 -9.81 3.90 16.48
N VAL A 38 -8.54 3.85 16.06
CA VAL A 38 -7.93 2.65 15.47
C VAL A 38 -7.72 1.58 16.55
N ASP A 39 -7.26 1.99 17.73
CA ASP A 39 -6.92 1.10 18.83
C ASP A 39 -7.20 1.78 20.19
N HIS A 40 -8.03 1.18 21.03
CA HIS A 40 -8.54 1.80 22.27
C HIS A 40 -7.49 2.01 23.38
N LYS A 41 -6.27 1.49 23.22
CA LYS A 41 -5.16 1.64 24.19
C LYS A 41 -3.81 1.85 23.49
N PRO A 42 -3.61 2.98 22.80
CA PRO A 42 -2.34 3.21 22.13
C PRO A 42 -1.32 3.68 23.15
N GLU A 43 -0.36 2.83 23.50
CA GLU A 43 0.96 3.27 23.99
C GLU A 43 1.75 3.85 22.82
N TRP A 44 1.21 4.88 22.15
CA TRP A 44 1.84 5.50 20.99
C TRP A 44 2.43 6.85 21.38
N SER A 45 3.72 7.01 21.10
CA SER A 45 4.44 8.26 21.27
C SER A 45 4.09 9.14 20.06
N VAL A 46 3.07 9.99 20.20
CA VAL A 46 2.55 10.84 19.11
C VAL A 46 3.65 11.73 18.52
N ASP A 47 4.57 12.20 19.37
CA ASP A 47 5.76 12.97 19.02
C ASP A 47 6.76 12.23 18.12
N LYS A 48 6.72 10.89 18.11
CA LYS A 48 7.55 10.03 17.25
C LYS A 48 6.82 9.56 16.01
N CYS A 49 5.56 9.95 15.83
CA CYS A 49 4.77 9.48 14.71
C CYS A 49 5.15 10.21 13.42
N GLU A 50 5.25 9.44 12.33
CA GLU A 50 5.45 9.95 10.98
C GLU A 50 4.20 9.64 10.16
N VAL A 51 3.55 10.66 9.60
CA VAL A 51 2.35 10.50 8.77
C VAL A 51 2.71 10.72 7.31
N TYR A 52 2.33 9.78 6.46
CA TYR A 52 2.62 9.80 5.02
C TYR A 52 1.35 9.68 4.20
N PHE A 53 1.20 10.52 3.18
CA PHE A 53 0.13 10.47 2.18
C PHE A 53 0.66 9.88 0.86
N GLU A 54 -0.12 9.00 0.23
CA GLU A 54 0.29 8.20 -0.94
C GLU A 54 1.64 7.48 -0.72
N TYR A 55 1.68 6.59 0.28
CA TYR A 55 2.93 5.96 0.74
C TYR A 55 3.57 5.05 -0.33
N ALA A 56 4.58 5.59 -1.03
CA ALA A 56 5.24 4.94 -2.17
C ALA A 56 6.62 4.33 -1.83
N TRP A 57 6.83 3.94 -0.57
CA TRP A 57 8.14 3.60 0.00
C TRP A 57 9.01 2.68 -0.84
N LEU A 58 8.47 1.61 -1.44
CA LEU A 58 9.28 0.69 -2.25
C LEU A 58 9.81 1.32 -3.53
N ARG A 59 9.07 2.24 -4.14
CA ARG A 59 9.53 2.98 -5.31
C ARG A 59 10.67 3.90 -4.93
N ASP A 60 10.53 4.61 -3.81
CA ASP A 60 11.53 5.55 -3.32
C ASP A 60 12.79 4.82 -2.82
N LYS A 61 12.63 3.70 -2.12
CA LYS A 61 13.73 2.83 -1.71
C LYS A 61 14.49 2.27 -2.91
N TRP A 62 13.79 1.87 -3.97
CA TRP A 62 14.43 1.42 -5.21
C TRP A 62 15.27 2.52 -5.87
N HIS A 63 14.77 3.76 -5.86
CA HIS A 63 15.53 4.93 -6.32
C HIS A 63 16.71 5.26 -5.42
N LEU A 64 16.60 5.03 -4.11
CA LEU A 64 17.74 5.18 -3.20
C LEU A 64 18.85 4.17 -3.54
N MET A 65 18.51 2.93 -3.89
CA MET A 65 19.50 1.92 -4.30
C MET A 65 20.27 2.29 -5.58
N ASP A 66 19.74 3.20 -6.41
CA ASP A 66 20.48 3.72 -7.57
C ASP A 66 21.71 4.56 -7.19
N LYS A 67 21.79 5.01 -5.93
CA LYS A 67 22.90 5.82 -5.40
C LYS A 67 24.00 5.00 -4.74
N GLU A 68 23.85 3.68 -4.66
CA GLU A 68 24.85 2.77 -4.08
C GLU A 68 26.07 2.63 -4.99
N VAL A 69 27.20 2.15 -4.46
CA VAL A 69 28.43 1.91 -5.24
C VAL A 69 28.19 0.85 -6.33
N ASN A 70 27.45 -0.21 -6.00
CA ASN A 70 27.09 -1.30 -6.92
C ASN A 70 25.55 -1.45 -7.02
N PRO A 71 24.82 -0.54 -7.69
CA PRO A 71 23.35 -0.52 -7.68
C PRO A 71 22.70 -1.82 -8.15
N ASN A 72 23.25 -2.43 -9.20
CA ASN A 72 22.69 -3.66 -9.77
C ASN A 72 22.84 -4.86 -8.84
N GLU A 73 23.96 -4.95 -8.12
CA GLU A 73 24.21 -6.02 -7.15
C GLU A 73 23.27 -5.87 -5.95
N VAL A 74 23.18 -4.65 -5.40
CA VAL A 74 22.27 -4.34 -4.29
C VAL A 74 20.82 -4.65 -4.66
N LYS A 75 20.36 -4.21 -5.84
CA LYS A 75 19.00 -4.47 -6.33
C LYS A 75 18.72 -5.95 -6.53
N ARG A 76 19.67 -6.70 -7.11
CA ARG A 76 19.56 -8.14 -7.29
C ARG A 76 19.42 -8.83 -5.94
N ASN A 77 20.35 -8.60 -5.02
CA ASN A 77 20.35 -9.22 -3.69
C ASN A 77 19.06 -8.90 -2.93
N TRP A 78 18.59 -7.66 -3.00
CA TRP A 78 17.36 -7.25 -2.35
C TRP A 78 16.13 -8.00 -2.88
N VAL A 79 16.04 -8.19 -4.20
CA VAL A 79 14.97 -8.96 -4.84
C VAL A 79 15.08 -10.42 -4.45
N GLU A 80 16.26 -11.04 -4.61
CA GLU A 80 16.49 -12.46 -4.31
C GLU A 80 16.12 -12.84 -2.87
N ALA A 81 16.46 -11.98 -1.90
CA ALA A 81 16.12 -12.17 -0.49
C ALA A 81 14.60 -12.25 -0.23
N ARG A 82 13.78 -11.74 -1.16
CA ARG A 82 12.31 -11.70 -1.07
C ARG A 82 11.61 -12.67 -2.02
N LEU A 83 12.37 -13.40 -2.83
CA LEU A 83 11.83 -14.42 -3.71
C LEU A 83 11.56 -15.73 -2.94
N PRO A 84 10.52 -16.49 -3.32
CA PRO A 84 10.40 -17.88 -2.89
C PRO A 84 11.68 -18.67 -3.23
N PRO A 85 12.18 -19.55 -2.35
CA PRO A 85 13.41 -20.30 -2.60
C PRO A 85 13.40 -21.16 -3.87
N SER A 86 12.20 -21.53 -4.35
CA SER A 86 11.99 -22.29 -5.59
C SER A 86 12.17 -21.45 -6.86
N ILE A 87 12.16 -20.13 -6.77
CA ILE A 87 12.47 -19.26 -7.91
C ILE A 87 13.99 -19.10 -7.96
N LYS A 88 14.59 -19.55 -9.07
CA LYS A 88 16.01 -19.41 -9.35
C LYS A 88 16.20 -18.52 -10.58
N PRO A 89 16.34 -17.21 -10.40
CA PRO A 89 16.63 -16.32 -11.52
C PRO A 89 18.05 -16.59 -12.05
N PRO A 90 18.38 -16.12 -13.27
CA PRO A 90 19.71 -16.28 -13.84
C PRO A 90 20.81 -15.70 -12.94
N SER A 91 21.88 -16.47 -12.77
CA SER A 91 23.07 -16.05 -12.01
C SER A 91 23.77 -14.84 -12.63
N VAL A 92 24.71 -14.23 -11.89
CA VAL A 92 25.35 -12.96 -12.28
C VAL A 92 26.12 -13.09 -13.60
N ASP A 93 26.73 -14.25 -13.87
CA ASP A 93 27.46 -14.58 -15.10
C ASP A 93 26.58 -14.56 -16.36
N LYS A 94 25.27 -14.78 -16.22
CA LYS A 94 24.32 -14.68 -17.35
C LYS A 94 23.98 -13.23 -17.71
N GLY A 95 24.43 -12.28 -16.91
CA GLY A 95 24.28 -10.84 -17.16
C GLY A 95 22.91 -10.27 -16.79
N ILE A 96 22.83 -8.93 -16.82
CA ILE A 96 21.64 -8.16 -16.42
C ILE A 96 20.47 -8.37 -17.37
N ARG A 97 20.73 -8.57 -18.67
CA ARG A 97 19.68 -8.75 -19.65
C ARG A 97 18.90 -10.04 -19.39
N ALA A 98 19.59 -11.16 -19.20
CA ALA A 98 18.97 -12.45 -18.89
C ALA A 98 18.14 -12.38 -17.60
N TRP A 99 18.66 -11.69 -16.58
CA TRP A 99 17.93 -11.41 -15.34
C TRP A 99 16.60 -10.68 -15.61
N ASN A 100 16.65 -9.57 -16.34
CA ASN A 100 15.48 -8.76 -16.66
C ASN A 100 14.47 -9.53 -17.54
N GLU A 101 14.95 -10.34 -18.48
CA GLU A 101 14.11 -11.22 -19.32
C GLU A 101 13.39 -12.29 -18.50
N PHE A 102 14.03 -12.86 -17.47
CA PHE A 102 13.42 -13.88 -16.61
C PHE A 102 12.14 -13.41 -15.91
N PHE A 103 12.10 -12.15 -15.46
CA PHE A 103 10.92 -11.60 -14.78
C PHE A 103 9.86 -11.03 -15.72
N GLY A 104 10.16 -10.92 -17.02
CA GLY A 104 9.30 -10.28 -18.01
C GLY A 104 9.17 -8.78 -17.77
N LEU A 105 9.09 -7.97 -18.82
CA LEU A 105 9.04 -6.51 -18.69
C LEU A 105 8.02 -5.88 -19.65
N THR A 106 7.43 -4.76 -19.22
CA THR A 106 6.56 -3.92 -20.08
C THR A 106 7.33 -3.29 -21.25
N LYS A 107 8.62 -3.00 -21.04
CA LYS A 107 9.52 -2.37 -22.02
C LYS A 107 10.69 -3.32 -22.33
N LYS A 108 11.45 -2.98 -23.38
CA LYS A 108 12.66 -3.72 -23.77
C LYS A 108 13.59 -3.94 -22.56
N PRO A 109 14.03 -5.19 -22.30
CA PRO A 109 14.99 -5.50 -21.26
C PRO A 109 16.29 -4.70 -21.41
N SER A 110 16.70 -4.04 -20.34
CA SER A 110 17.99 -3.36 -20.24
C SER A 110 19.10 -4.38 -20.06
N SER A 111 20.23 -4.16 -20.73
CA SER A 111 21.49 -4.87 -20.47
C SER A 111 22.38 -4.17 -19.44
N LYS A 112 22.00 -2.97 -18.99
CA LYS A 112 22.82 -2.11 -18.12
C LYS A 112 22.29 -1.96 -16.70
N HIS A 113 20.98 -2.04 -16.51
CA HIS A 113 20.32 -1.77 -15.24
C HIS A 113 19.31 -2.86 -14.89
N ILE A 114 19.37 -3.35 -13.65
CA ILE A 114 18.31 -4.19 -13.07
C ILE A 114 17.03 -3.35 -12.98
N GLN A 115 15.95 -3.85 -13.58
CA GLN A 115 14.69 -3.11 -13.69
C GLN A 115 13.76 -3.40 -12.51
N SER A 116 13.08 -2.34 -12.04
CA SER A 116 12.16 -2.42 -10.89
C SER A 116 11.08 -3.48 -11.08
N PRO A 117 10.72 -4.24 -10.03
CA PRO A 117 9.56 -5.14 -10.03
C PRO A 117 8.26 -4.46 -10.45
N ALA A 118 8.13 -3.14 -10.26
CA ALA A 118 6.98 -2.38 -10.74
C ALA A 118 6.71 -2.62 -12.24
N ASN A 119 7.77 -2.77 -13.04
CA ASN A 119 7.73 -2.91 -14.49
C ASN A 119 7.55 -4.34 -14.99
N TRP A 120 7.51 -5.34 -14.10
CA TRP A 120 7.31 -6.71 -14.53
C TRP A 120 5.92 -6.91 -15.13
N VAL A 121 5.78 -7.86 -16.05
CA VAL A 121 4.48 -8.24 -16.65
C VAL A 121 4.24 -9.71 -16.43
N LEU A 122 3.03 -10.09 -15.96
CA LEU A 122 2.79 -11.47 -15.57
C LEU A 122 2.93 -12.44 -16.74
N ALA A 123 2.52 -12.02 -17.94
CA ALA A 123 2.68 -12.79 -19.17
C ALA A 123 4.15 -13.05 -19.55
N GLY A 124 5.07 -12.15 -19.19
CA GLY A 124 6.48 -12.26 -19.56
C GLY A 124 7.33 -13.00 -18.52
N ILE A 125 6.79 -13.29 -17.33
CA ILE A 125 7.50 -14.07 -16.31
C ILE A 125 7.82 -15.46 -16.86
N HIS A 126 9.06 -15.91 -16.65
CA HIS A 126 9.57 -17.18 -17.15
C HIS A 126 8.59 -18.35 -16.85
N PRO A 127 8.32 -19.25 -17.82
CA PRO A 127 7.34 -20.32 -17.67
C PRO A 127 7.62 -21.33 -16.55
N SER A 128 8.86 -21.42 -16.06
CA SER A 128 9.17 -22.29 -14.90
C SER A 128 8.59 -21.78 -13.57
N VAL A 129 8.21 -20.51 -13.49
CA VAL A 129 7.59 -19.93 -12.29
C VAL A 129 6.08 -20.16 -12.35
N GLN A 130 5.61 -21.10 -11.54
CA GLN A 130 4.22 -21.59 -11.50
C GLN A 130 3.66 -21.64 -10.08
N GLY A 131 2.34 -21.83 -9.98
CA GLY A 131 1.67 -22.11 -8.71
C GLY A 131 1.95 -21.05 -7.64
N ASN A 132 2.11 -21.46 -6.39
CA ASN A 132 2.34 -20.55 -5.27
C ASN A 132 3.60 -19.66 -5.43
N ALA A 133 4.64 -20.13 -6.15
CA ALA A 133 5.82 -19.31 -6.43
C ALA A 133 5.46 -18.13 -7.34
N PHE A 134 4.68 -18.38 -8.39
CA PHE A 134 4.15 -17.33 -9.27
C PHE A 134 3.27 -16.34 -8.50
N ARG A 135 2.38 -16.84 -7.63
CA ARG A 135 1.56 -15.98 -6.76
C ARG A 135 2.42 -15.03 -5.92
N LYS A 136 3.43 -15.55 -5.21
CA LYS A 136 4.32 -14.75 -4.37
C LYS A 136 5.16 -13.76 -5.17
N LEU A 137 5.62 -14.14 -6.37
CA LEU A 137 6.33 -13.24 -7.26
C LEU A 137 5.44 -12.07 -7.74
N ALA A 138 4.18 -12.36 -8.09
CA ALA A 138 3.20 -11.35 -8.46
C ALA A 138 2.89 -10.39 -7.30
N MET A 139 2.79 -10.92 -6.07
CA MET A 139 2.65 -10.09 -4.85
C MET A 139 3.81 -9.13 -4.66
N LEU A 140 5.05 -9.57 -4.88
CA LEU A 140 6.22 -8.69 -4.83
C LEU A 140 6.12 -7.60 -5.91
N LYS A 141 5.77 -7.95 -7.15
CA LYS A 141 5.52 -6.96 -8.22
C LYS A 141 4.47 -5.93 -7.80
N TRP A 142 3.35 -6.37 -7.23
CA TRP A 142 2.25 -5.46 -6.87
C TRP A 142 2.59 -4.61 -5.65
N ALA A 143 3.39 -5.12 -4.70
CA ALA A 143 3.90 -4.32 -3.60
C ALA A 143 4.69 -3.08 -4.08
N PHE A 144 5.42 -3.18 -5.20
CA PHE A 144 6.09 -2.01 -5.80
C PHE A 144 5.12 -0.99 -6.43
N ASN A 145 3.91 -1.43 -6.79
CA ASN A 145 2.91 -0.60 -7.44
C ASN A 145 1.87 -0.06 -6.47
N ILE A 146 1.60 -0.76 -5.36
CA ILE A 146 0.64 -0.31 -4.38
C ILE A 146 1.14 0.95 -3.68
N LYS A 147 0.19 1.83 -3.34
CA LYS A 147 0.41 2.97 -2.46
C LYS A 147 -0.77 3.01 -1.51
N PRO A 148 -0.62 2.61 -0.23
CA PRO A 148 -1.63 2.93 0.76
C PRO A 148 -1.90 4.44 0.77
N ASP A 149 -3.16 4.83 0.92
CA ASP A 149 -3.57 6.23 0.86
C ASP A 149 -2.94 7.03 2.00
N LEU A 150 -2.92 6.45 3.21
CA LEU A 150 -2.25 7.01 4.38
C LEU A 150 -1.51 5.93 5.15
N VAL A 151 -0.32 6.27 5.66
CA VAL A 151 0.44 5.43 6.59
C VAL A 151 0.91 6.27 7.75
N ILE A 152 0.71 5.78 8.96
CA ILE A 152 1.24 6.37 10.18
C ILE A 152 2.25 5.39 10.75
N ILE A 153 3.54 5.75 10.78
CA ILE A 153 4.56 4.99 11.50
C ILE A 153 4.58 5.52 12.93
N THR A 154 4.34 4.68 13.93
CA THR A 154 4.14 5.13 15.31
C THR A 154 5.37 4.98 16.20
N GLY A 155 6.52 4.62 15.62
CA GLY A 155 7.70 4.14 16.35
C GLY A 155 7.62 2.64 16.69
N ASP A 156 8.70 2.09 17.25
CA ASP A 156 8.81 0.70 17.74
C ASP A 156 8.38 -0.40 16.75
N ASN A 157 8.70 -0.22 15.47
CA ASN A 157 8.28 -1.12 14.37
C ASN A 157 6.76 -1.32 14.30
N ARG A 158 6.00 -0.26 14.59
CA ARG A 158 4.54 -0.26 14.46
C ARG A 158 4.05 0.73 13.41
N ALA A 159 2.97 0.37 12.73
CA ALA A 159 2.33 1.22 11.74
C ALA A 159 0.81 1.07 11.71
N VAL A 160 0.13 2.12 11.25
CA VAL A 160 -1.27 2.11 10.82
C VAL A 160 -1.29 2.33 9.31
N CYS A 161 -1.79 1.36 8.57
CA CYS A 161 -1.98 1.42 7.13
C CYS A 161 -3.46 1.67 6.83
N VAL A 162 -3.77 2.79 6.20
CA VAL A 162 -5.14 3.24 5.95
C VAL A 162 -5.42 3.22 4.44
N GLU A 163 -6.51 2.56 4.07
CA GLU A 163 -7.10 2.62 2.74
C GLU A 163 -8.39 3.44 2.81
N ALA A 164 -8.50 4.45 1.94
CA ALA A 164 -9.64 5.35 1.83
C ALA A 164 -10.57 4.87 0.71
N LYS A 165 -11.84 4.67 1.02
CA LYS A 165 -12.91 4.35 0.06
C LYS A 165 -14.08 5.28 0.29
N VAL A 166 -14.74 5.75 -0.75
CA VAL A 166 -16.00 6.51 -0.60
C VAL A 166 -17.12 5.69 -1.21
N GLU A 167 -16.87 5.10 -2.37
CA GLU A 167 -17.94 4.46 -3.16
C GLU A 167 -17.46 3.24 -3.92
N SER A 168 -16.16 3.20 -4.22
CA SER A 168 -15.56 2.02 -4.82
C SER A 168 -15.30 1.00 -3.72
N GLY A 169 -15.49 -0.28 -4.04
CA GLY A 169 -14.94 -1.36 -3.23
C GLY A 169 -13.42 -1.44 -3.38
N ALA A 170 -12.75 -2.13 -2.48
CA ALA A 170 -11.32 -2.40 -2.61
C ALA A 170 -11.00 -3.08 -3.96
N GLY A 171 -9.92 -2.63 -4.60
CA GLY A 171 -9.48 -3.19 -5.87
C GLY A 171 -9.04 -4.65 -5.75
N LYS A 172 -8.99 -5.35 -6.88
CA LYS A 172 -8.43 -6.70 -6.98
C LYS A 172 -7.35 -6.79 -8.05
N TYR A 173 -6.36 -7.65 -7.83
CA TYR A 173 -5.27 -7.93 -8.74
C TYR A 173 -5.32 -9.36 -9.30
N PRO A 174 -4.93 -9.57 -10.56
CA PRO A 174 -4.53 -8.55 -11.55
C PRO A 174 -5.70 -7.72 -12.08
N THR A 175 -5.43 -6.51 -12.56
CA THR A 175 -6.44 -5.58 -13.11
C THR A 175 -6.63 -5.74 -14.62
N SER A 176 -5.55 -6.00 -15.38
CA SER A 176 -5.57 -6.06 -16.85
C SER A 176 -6.13 -7.40 -17.38
N LYS A 177 -6.75 -7.39 -18.57
CA LYS A 177 -7.31 -8.60 -19.20
C LYS A 177 -6.25 -9.67 -19.49
N SER A 178 -5.08 -9.25 -19.97
CA SER A 178 -3.96 -10.15 -20.28
C SER A 178 -3.39 -10.82 -19.04
N ASP A 179 -3.16 -10.05 -17.97
CA ASP A 179 -2.65 -10.60 -16.72
C ASP A 179 -3.67 -11.53 -16.06
N LYS A 180 -4.97 -11.24 -16.16
CA LYS A 180 -6.06 -12.14 -15.70
C LYS A 180 -6.04 -13.49 -16.40
N ALA A 181 -5.79 -13.52 -17.72
CA ALA A 181 -5.70 -14.77 -18.47
C ALA A 181 -4.51 -15.61 -18.00
N VAL A 182 -3.35 -15.00 -17.82
CA VAL A 182 -2.14 -15.68 -17.32
C VAL A 182 -2.31 -16.14 -15.88
N TRP A 183 -2.93 -15.32 -15.03
CA TRP A 183 -3.24 -15.67 -13.65
C TRP A 183 -4.07 -16.95 -13.61
N LYS A 184 -5.20 -17.01 -14.33
CA LYS A 184 -6.05 -18.21 -14.38
C LYS A 184 -5.32 -19.43 -14.94
N ALA A 185 -4.46 -19.25 -15.93
CA ALA A 185 -3.72 -20.36 -16.53
C ALA A 185 -2.65 -20.94 -15.57
N ARG A 186 -2.01 -20.11 -14.76
CA ARG A 186 -0.93 -20.51 -13.84
C ARG A 186 -1.40 -20.78 -12.40
N LEU A 187 -2.60 -20.31 -12.06
CA LEU A 187 -3.22 -20.41 -10.75
C LEU A 187 -4.72 -20.67 -10.92
N ALA A 188 -5.22 -21.79 -10.40
CA ALA A 188 -6.66 -22.07 -10.29
C ALA A 188 -7.34 -21.30 -9.12
N GLY A 189 -6.72 -20.20 -8.65
CA GLY A 189 -7.10 -19.50 -7.42
C GLY A 189 -7.78 -18.16 -7.65
N GLU A 190 -8.29 -17.61 -6.56
CA GLU A 190 -8.93 -16.29 -6.53
C GLU A 190 -7.94 -15.16 -6.85
N TYR A 191 -8.51 -14.01 -7.24
CA TYR A 191 -7.76 -12.77 -7.36
C TYR A 191 -7.37 -12.25 -5.98
N ILE A 192 -6.31 -11.44 -5.94
CA ILE A 192 -5.80 -10.89 -4.69
C ILE A 192 -6.45 -9.55 -4.40
N ASP A 193 -6.97 -9.38 -3.20
CA ASP A 193 -7.52 -8.11 -2.76
C ASP A 193 -6.40 -7.09 -2.51
N GLN A 194 -6.68 -5.82 -2.77
CA GLN A 194 -5.73 -4.74 -2.58
C GLN A 194 -5.18 -4.69 -1.14
N LEU A 195 -6.05 -4.92 -0.16
CA LEU A 195 -5.68 -4.96 1.26
C LEU A 195 -4.73 -6.13 1.58
N ASP A 196 -4.88 -7.28 0.92
CA ASP A 196 -3.92 -8.38 1.03
C ASP A 196 -2.55 -8.01 0.44
N CYS A 197 -2.54 -7.22 -0.65
CA CYS A 197 -1.30 -6.70 -1.22
C CYS A 197 -0.60 -5.72 -0.28
N GLN A 198 -1.34 -4.83 0.38
CA GLN A 198 -0.80 -3.93 1.41
C GLN A 198 -0.29 -4.71 2.62
N ARG A 199 -1.02 -5.73 3.07
CA ARG A 199 -0.57 -6.59 4.16
C ARG A 199 0.75 -7.28 3.82
N ASN A 200 0.85 -7.85 2.62
CA ASN A 200 2.10 -8.44 2.15
C ASN A 200 3.25 -7.43 2.04
N LEU A 201 2.97 -6.18 1.61
CA LEU A 201 3.97 -5.11 1.60
C LEU A 201 4.59 -4.97 3.01
N PHE A 202 3.78 -4.75 4.04
CA PHE A 202 4.30 -4.54 5.39
C PHE A 202 4.95 -5.79 5.98
N GLU A 203 4.24 -6.92 5.97
CA GLU A 203 4.63 -8.13 6.69
C GLU A 203 5.79 -8.90 6.04
N ARG A 204 5.87 -8.87 4.70
CA ARG A 204 6.81 -9.72 3.95
C ARG A 204 7.87 -8.96 3.21
N VAL A 205 7.63 -7.69 2.88
CA VAL A 205 8.56 -6.89 2.08
C VAL A 205 9.31 -5.88 2.94
N LEU A 206 8.60 -5.26 3.89
CA LEU A 206 9.14 -4.31 4.87
C LEU A 206 9.49 -4.95 6.21
N ASP A 207 9.30 -6.27 6.34
CA ASP A 207 9.71 -7.08 7.49
C ASP A 207 9.06 -6.65 8.83
N TYR A 208 7.86 -6.07 8.78
CA TYR A 208 7.07 -5.82 10.00
C TYR A 208 6.64 -7.16 10.62
N PRO A 209 6.74 -7.33 11.95
CA PRO A 209 6.34 -8.57 12.60
C PRO A 209 4.86 -8.92 12.33
N VAL A 210 4.63 -10.16 11.89
CA VAL A 210 3.28 -10.67 11.72
C VAL A 210 2.69 -10.94 13.09
N ALA A 211 1.56 -10.32 13.37
CA ALA A 211 0.83 -10.58 14.60
C ALA A 211 0.33 -12.02 14.61
N SER A 212 0.57 -12.75 15.70
CA SER A 212 -0.13 -14.02 15.92
C SER A 212 -1.65 -13.77 15.92
N PRO A 213 -2.47 -14.69 15.38
CA PRO A 213 -3.92 -14.56 15.47
C PRO A 213 -4.36 -14.28 16.90
N GLY A 214 -5.13 -13.20 17.10
CA GLY A 214 -5.57 -12.77 18.44
C GLY A 214 -4.55 -11.98 19.26
N SER A 215 -3.37 -11.65 18.73
CA SER A 215 -2.45 -10.73 19.40
C SER A 215 -3.16 -9.40 19.65
N PRO A 216 -3.19 -8.92 20.91
CA PRO A 216 -3.83 -7.65 21.23
C PRO A 216 -3.10 -6.49 20.57
N ASN A 217 -1.82 -6.65 20.16
CA ASN A 217 -0.97 -5.62 19.58
C ASN A 217 -0.21 -6.15 18.34
N PRO A 218 -0.79 -6.10 17.13
CA PRO A 218 -0.08 -6.33 15.89
C PRO A 218 0.87 -5.17 15.62
N SER A 219 1.97 -5.48 14.93
CA SER A 219 2.89 -4.44 14.45
C SER A 219 2.24 -3.55 13.40
N VAL A 220 1.31 -4.06 12.59
CA VAL A 220 0.57 -3.23 11.64
C VAL A 220 -0.93 -3.36 11.84
N ARG A 221 -1.60 -2.21 11.99
CA ARG A 221 -3.06 -2.10 11.96
C ARG A 221 -3.49 -1.69 10.56
N PHE A 222 -4.36 -2.48 9.94
CA PHE A 222 -4.98 -2.12 8.66
C PHE A 222 -6.35 -1.50 8.92
N VAL A 223 -6.60 -0.34 8.33
CA VAL A 223 -7.82 0.43 8.49
C VAL A 223 -8.45 0.65 7.13
N LEU A 224 -9.73 0.34 7.01
CA LEU A 224 -10.57 0.73 5.88
C LEU A 224 -11.44 1.90 6.32
N LEU A 225 -11.26 3.06 5.70
CA LEU A 225 -12.13 4.22 5.86
C LEU A 225 -13.15 4.21 4.75
N ASP A 226 -14.42 4.06 5.09
CA ASP A 226 -15.52 4.17 4.14
C ASP A 226 -16.72 4.95 4.71
N ASN A 227 -17.85 4.98 4.01
CA ASN A 227 -19.03 5.68 4.53
C ASN A 227 -19.76 4.89 5.62
N GLU A 228 -19.60 3.56 5.66
CA GLU A 228 -20.39 2.67 6.53
C GLU A 228 -19.62 2.20 7.78
N GLY A 229 -18.30 2.41 7.81
CA GLY A 229 -17.39 1.86 8.81
C GLY A 229 -17.31 0.34 8.81
N LYS A 230 -17.56 -0.32 7.67
CA LYS A 230 -17.59 -1.79 7.63
C LYS A 230 -16.18 -2.38 7.53
N GLY A 231 -15.70 -2.92 8.63
CA GLY A 231 -14.44 -3.67 8.67
C GLY A 231 -14.57 -5.06 8.05
N GLN A 232 -13.43 -5.72 7.86
CA GLN A 232 -13.37 -7.12 7.44
C GLN A 232 -12.30 -7.85 8.23
N ALA A 233 -12.66 -8.89 8.99
CA ALA A 233 -11.75 -9.76 9.74
C ALA A 233 -10.59 -9.04 10.46
N VAL A 234 -9.43 -8.90 9.80
CA VAL A 234 -8.18 -8.29 10.31
C VAL A 234 -8.05 -6.78 10.01
N VAL A 235 -9.02 -6.21 9.30
CA VAL A 235 -9.07 -4.80 8.90
C VAL A 235 -10.14 -4.10 9.72
N LYS A 236 -9.73 -3.09 10.47
CA LYS A 236 -10.63 -2.21 11.24
C LYS A 236 -11.38 -1.31 10.27
N GLY A 237 -12.71 -1.37 10.29
CA GLY A 237 -13.54 -0.38 9.60
C GLY A 237 -13.75 0.84 10.48
N LEU A 238 -13.64 2.03 9.90
CA LEU A 238 -14.10 3.28 10.49
C LEU A 238 -14.85 4.07 9.43
N SER A 239 -15.89 4.81 9.83
CA SER A 239 -16.61 5.67 8.89
C SER A 239 -15.95 7.04 8.79
N TRP A 240 -16.02 7.68 7.63
CA TRP A 240 -15.57 9.07 7.46
C TRP A 240 -16.26 10.02 8.46
N SER A 241 -17.58 9.85 8.64
CA SER A 241 -18.37 10.66 9.57
C SER A 241 -17.86 10.50 11.02
N ALA A 242 -17.60 9.27 11.47
CA ALA A 242 -17.05 9.03 12.81
C ALA A 242 -15.65 9.64 12.99
N VAL A 243 -14.77 9.44 12.01
CA VAL A 243 -13.41 10.00 12.06
C VAL A 243 -13.46 11.53 12.12
N PHE A 244 -14.16 12.18 11.19
CA PHE A 244 -14.16 13.65 11.13
C PHE A 244 -14.95 14.33 12.25
N THR A 245 -15.90 13.65 12.88
CA THR A 245 -16.57 14.14 14.09
C THR A 245 -15.59 14.28 15.26
N GLU A 246 -14.62 13.37 15.37
CA GLU A 246 -13.61 13.42 16.44
C GLU A 246 -12.50 14.44 16.19
N MET A 247 -12.28 14.85 14.94
CA MET A 247 -11.18 15.76 14.61
C MET A 247 -11.51 17.23 14.91
N LYS A 248 -10.57 17.93 15.53
CA LYS A 248 -10.61 19.38 15.68
C LYS A 248 -10.27 20.05 14.36
N THR A 249 -11.14 20.96 13.91
CA THR A 249 -10.97 21.75 12.67
C THR A 249 -10.71 23.23 12.94
N LEU A 250 -10.56 23.65 14.20
CA LEU A 250 -10.49 25.06 14.62
C LEU A 250 -9.47 25.87 13.81
N ASN A 251 -8.28 25.31 13.59
CA ASN A 251 -7.17 25.93 12.85
C ASN A 251 -7.14 25.60 11.35
N SER A 252 -8.11 24.81 10.86
CA SER A 252 -8.15 24.44 9.45
C SER A 252 -8.78 25.55 8.60
N HIS A 253 -8.30 25.66 7.36
CA HIS A 253 -8.82 26.59 6.37
C HIS A 253 -10.35 26.41 6.17
N ALA A 254 -11.08 27.49 5.88
CA ALA A 254 -12.54 27.46 5.73
C ALA A 254 -13.03 26.42 4.69
N MET A 255 -12.21 26.15 3.66
CA MET A 255 -12.51 25.12 2.66
C MET A 255 -12.52 23.70 3.23
N VAL A 256 -11.64 23.38 4.18
CA VAL A 256 -11.66 22.07 4.87
C VAL A 256 -12.99 21.88 5.58
N LYS A 257 -13.42 22.90 6.34
CA LYS A 257 -14.70 22.88 7.06
C LYS A 257 -15.87 22.66 6.09
N LYS A 258 -15.92 23.42 4.99
CA LYS A 258 -16.96 23.30 3.95
C LYS A 258 -16.99 21.93 3.28
N SER A 259 -15.81 21.32 3.03
CA SER A 259 -15.73 19.99 2.43
C SER A 259 -16.16 18.87 3.39
N LEU A 260 -16.03 19.07 4.70
CA LEU A 260 -16.43 18.09 5.72
C LEU A 260 -17.91 18.17 6.11
N GLU A 261 -18.54 19.35 5.98
CA GLU A 261 -19.94 19.55 6.36
C GLU A 261 -20.92 18.51 5.79
N PRO A 262 -20.89 18.15 4.49
CA PRO A 262 -21.79 17.14 3.94
C PRO A 262 -21.52 15.73 4.47
N ILE A 263 -20.29 15.44 4.92
CA ILE A 263 -19.84 14.11 5.33
C ILE A 263 -20.18 13.86 6.79
N VAL A 264 -20.00 14.86 7.65
CA VAL A 264 -20.32 14.77 9.08
C VAL A 264 -21.84 14.78 9.32
N LYS A 265 -22.62 15.38 8.41
CA LYS A 265 -24.10 15.44 8.51
C LYS A 265 -24.82 14.21 7.94
N ALA A 266 -24.10 13.34 7.22
CA ALA A 266 -24.63 12.11 6.62
C ALA A 266 -24.56 10.95 7.63
#